data_AF-A0A3N1XTS7-F1
#
_entry.id   AF-A0A3N1XTS7-F1
#
_cell.length_a   1.000
_cell.length_b   1.000
_cell.length_c   1.000
_cell.angle_alpha   90.00
_cell.angle_beta   90.00
_cell.angle_gamma   90.00
#
_symmetry.space_group_name_H-M   'P 1'
#
loop_
_entity.id
_entity.type
_entity.pdbx_description
1 polymer ?
#
loop_
_entity_poly.entity_id
_entity_poly.type
_entity_poly.pdbx_seq_one_letter_code
_entity_poly.pdbx_strand_id
1 'polypeptide(L)'
;MKQKIDFEKEYGVVLEGGGAKGAYQIGVWRALREYGIKIKGISGVSVGALNGALICMDDYEKAKSLWENIAYSQIMNVDDIKMDNLIKRNLSEVSLSELRKDTTKFLIDKGIDVSPLRELIKSHIDEDKIRSSPIELIISTFSVSQRKELDINVKELESGLICDYLMGSAYFPAFKKEKLHGQKYLDGGVVNNVPINHLISRGYKDIIVIRIYGMGLEKNVKIPTDVNVIEIAPRVDLGNILEFDHRKSRRNIKIGYYDGLRSMRDLAGKNYYIEGTHSEDYYAKLLTQISIKSCEKLFHLYRIEITNPSLFIRILFEEVYPLLAKDLKLEKDWSYKELFLTMVEICARRIKIQKYQVYTETELCSLVHKLREKIELKQSDEITLVDALLDLIEDLN
;
A
#
# COMPACT_ATOMS: atom_id res chain seq x y z
N MET A 1 12.88 15.72 2.69
CA MET A 1 12.47 15.27 4.05
C MET A 1 11.10 14.61 3.93
N LYS A 2 10.96 13.35 4.35
CA LYS A 2 9.63 12.76 4.55
C LYS A 2 8.96 13.51 5.71
N GLN A 3 7.79 14.09 5.47
CA GLN A 3 7.02 14.74 6.53
C GLN A 3 6.57 13.66 7.51
N LYS A 4 6.96 13.80 8.77
CA LYS A 4 6.57 12.88 9.85
C LYS A 4 5.16 13.21 10.31
N ILE A 5 4.42 12.18 10.69
CA ILE A 5 3.11 12.33 11.31
C ILE A 5 3.32 12.81 12.74
N ASP A 6 2.56 13.84 13.11
CA ASP A 6 2.53 14.45 14.42
C ASP A 6 1.29 13.95 15.16
N PHE A 7 1.48 13.17 16.21
CA PHE A 7 0.40 12.50 16.94
C PHE A 7 -0.51 13.46 17.72
N GLU A 8 -0.10 14.71 17.92
CA GLU A 8 -0.92 15.72 18.60
C GLU A 8 -1.92 16.41 17.67
N LYS A 9 -1.66 16.34 16.36
CA LYS A 9 -2.49 16.97 15.33
C LYS A 9 -3.71 16.17 14.96
N GLU A 10 -4.62 16.86 14.29
CA GLU A 10 -5.82 16.30 13.68
C GLU A 10 -5.66 16.28 12.16
N TYR A 11 -6.10 15.19 11.54
CA TYR A 11 -5.86 14.94 10.13
C TYR A 11 -7.17 14.83 9.34
N GLY A 12 -7.16 15.42 8.15
CA GLY A 12 -8.03 14.98 7.06
C GLY A 12 -7.44 13.73 6.41
N VAL A 13 -8.27 12.77 6.02
CA VAL A 13 -7.82 11.55 5.34
C VAL A 13 -8.47 11.44 3.96
N VAL A 14 -7.65 11.29 2.92
CA VAL A 14 -8.12 11.01 1.57
C VAL A 14 -8.01 9.51 1.31
N LEU A 15 -9.11 8.91 0.87
CA LEU A 15 -9.19 7.49 0.51
C LEU A 15 -9.38 7.37 -1.01
N GLU A 16 -8.31 6.97 -1.69
CA GLU A 16 -8.30 6.77 -3.14
C GLU A 16 -9.30 5.67 -3.57
N GLY A 17 -9.91 5.80 -4.76
CA GLY A 17 -10.72 4.74 -5.37
C GLY A 17 -9.87 3.62 -5.97
N GLY A 18 -10.43 2.42 -6.11
CA GLY A 18 -9.66 1.26 -6.62
C GLY A 18 -10.26 -0.13 -6.41
N GLY A 19 -11.58 -0.24 -6.18
CA GLY A 19 -12.28 -1.53 -6.07
C GLY A 19 -11.67 -2.45 -5.01
N ALA A 20 -11.38 -3.70 -5.38
CA ALA A 20 -10.87 -4.74 -4.48
C ALA A 20 -9.56 -4.38 -3.76
N LYS A 21 -8.78 -3.41 -4.27
CA LYS A 21 -7.56 -2.91 -3.60
C LYS A 21 -7.86 -2.18 -2.28
N GLY A 22 -9.10 -1.77 -2.04
CA GLY A 22 -9.54 -1.04 -0.84
C GLY A 22 -9.25 -1.77 0.49
N ALA A 23 -9.06 -3.09 0.48
CA ALA A 23 -8.60 -3.86 1.65
C ALA A 23 -7.32 -3.27 2.29
N TYR A 24 -6.43 -2.69 1.48
CA TYR A 24 -5.22 -2.01 1.95
C TYR A 24 -5.54 -0.84 2.90
N GLN A 25 -6.57 -0.05 2.60
CA GLN A 25 -6.94 1.12 3.40
C GLN A 25 -7.39 0.72 4.81
N ILE A 26 -8.05 -0.43 4.97
CA ILE A 26 -8.41 -0.96 6.30
C ILE A 26 -7.18 -1.36 7.11
N GLY A 27 -6.14 -1.87 6.44
CA GLY A 27 -4.83 -2.11 7.05
C GLY A 27 -4.20 -0.82 7.56
N VAL A 28 -4.15 0.23 6.72
CA VAL A 28 -3.60 1.54 7.12
C VAL A 28 -4.43 2.13 8.27
N TRP A 29 -5.76 2.06 8.19
CA TRP A 29 -6.65 2.53 9.26
C TRP A 29 -6.35 1.85 10.59
N ARG A 30 -6.10 0.54 10.60
CA ARG A 30 -5.65 -0.16 11.82
C ARG A 30 -4.41 0.49 12.43
N ALA A 31 -3.39 0.77 11.62
CA ALA A 31 -2.16 1.41 12.10
C ALA A 31 -2.42 2.82 12.64
N LEU A 32 -3.25 3.62 11.94
CA LEU A 32 -3.64 4.95 12.41
C LEU A 32 -4.37 4.88 13.77
N ARG A 33 -5.28 3.91 13.94
CA ARG A 33 -6.01 3.70 15.21
C ARG A 33 -5.09 3.31 16.36
N GLU A 34 -4.20 2.34 16.14
CA GLU A 34 -3.28 1.86 17.17
C GLU A 34 -2.32 2.96 17.67
N TYR A 35 -2.02 3.95 16.83
CA TYR A 35 -1.20 5.12 17.17
C TYR A 35 -2.01 6.35 17.61
N GLY A 36 -3.33 6.22 17.77
CA GLY A 36 -4.18 7.30 18.26
C GLY A 36 -4.30 8.50 17.31
N ILE A 37 -4.09 8.31 16.01
CA ILE A 37 -4.22 9.39 15.02
C ILE A 37 -5.66 9.90 14.98
N LYS A 38 -5.82 11.20 15.25
CA LYS A 38 -7.13 11.87 15.27
C LYS A 38 -7.57 12.21 13.86
N ILE A 39 -8.47 11.41 13.30
CA ILE A 39 -9.12 11.72 12.02
C ILE A 39 -10.30 12.66 12.27
N LYS A 40 -10.37 13.78 11.55
CA LYS A 40 -11.49 14.75 11.63
C LYS A 40 -12.36 14.80 10.40
N GLY A 41 -11.80 14.46 9.25
CA GLY A 41 -12.53 14.44 8.00
C GLY A 41 -11.99 13.36 7.09
N ILE A 42 -12.86 12.80 6.28
CA ILE A 42 -12.54 11.83 5.25
C ILE A 42 -13.11 12.32 3.94
N SER A 43 -12.28 12.36 2.89
CA SER A 43 -12.79 12.43 1.52
C SER A 43 -12.48 11.14 0.79
N GLY A 44 -13.52 10.44 0.35
CA GLY A 44 -13.39 9.15 -0.31
C GLY A 44 -14.10 9.13 -1.65
N VAL A 45 -13.62 8.27 -2.54
CA VAL A 45 -14.23 7.99 -3.85
C VAL A 45 -14.31 6.49 -4.07
N SER A 46 -15.43 6.00 -4.63
CA SER A 46 -15.64 4.57 -4.89
C SER A 46 -15.46 3.76 -3.61
N VAL A 47 -14.62 2.72 -3.64
CA VAL A 47 -14.24 1.95 -2.45
C VAL A 47 -13.68 2.82 -1.31
N GLY A 48 -13.02 3.93 -1.62
CA GLY A 48 -12.56 4.88 -0.61
C GLY A 48 -13.72 5.57 0.12
N ALA A 49 -14.82 5.87 -0.57
CA ALA A 49 -16.03 6.39 0.09
C ALA A 49 -16.69 5.33 0.96
N LEU A 50 -16.76 4.07 0.48
CA LEU A 50 -17.28 2.93 1.25
C LEU A 50 -16.47 2.69 2.53
N ASN A 51 -15.14 2.65 2.42
CA ASN A 51 -14.26 2.53 3.58
C ASN A 51 -14.34 3.77 4.49
N GLY A 52 -14.52 4.96 3.94
CA GLY A 52 -14.75 6.18 4.71
C GLY A 52 -16.00 6.09 5.59
N ALA A 53 -17.08 5.53 5.06
CA ALA A 53 -18.29 5.25 5.84
C ALA A 53 -18.06 4.22 6.96
N LEU A 54 -17.31 3.15 6.67
CA LEU A 54 -16.91 2.16 7.69
C LEU A 54 -16.07 2.81 8.80
N ILE A 55 -15.14 3.70 8.46
CA ILE A 55 -14.31 4.42 9.42
C ILE A 55 -15.14 5.36 10.29
N CYS A 56 -16.11 6.08 9.71
CA CYS A 56 -16.98 6.99 10.48
C CYS A 56 -17.84 6.25 11.51
N MET A 57 -18.23 5.00 11.25
CA MET A 57 -18.94 4.14 12.20
C MET A 57 -18.04 3.56 13.31
N ASP A 58 -16.72 3.69 13.15
CA ASP A 58 -15.68 3.30 14.10
C ASP A 58 -15.64 1.81 14.52
N ASP A 59 -16.22 0.90 13.73
CA ASP A 59 -16.20 -0.55 13.99
C ASP A 59 -15.13 -1.27 13.15
N TYR A 60 -13.90 -1.31 13.69
CA TYR A 60 -12.76 -1.91 12.98
C TYR A 60 -12.96 -3.40 12.69
N GLU A 61 -13.47 -4.17 13.64
CA GLU A 61 -13.62 -5.62 13.48
C GLU A 61 -14.69 -5.96 12.44
N LYS A 62 -15.79 -5.20 12.39
CA LYS A 62 -16.80 -5.36 11.32
C LYS A 62 -16.20 -5.05 9.95
N ALA A 63 -15.46 -3.95 9.82
CA ALA A 63 -14.83 -3.57 8.55
C ALA A 63 -13.77 -4.60 8.10
N LYS A 64 -12.93 -5.06 9.04
CA LYS A 64 -11.93 -6.12 8.79
C LYS A 64 -12.61 -7.41 8.37
N SER A 65 -13.62 -7.87 9.10
CA SER A 65 -14.36 -9.10 8.79
C SER A 65 -15.03 -9.04 7.42
N LEU A 66 -15.63 -7.90 7.05
CA LEU A 66 -16.21 -7.69 5.73
C LEU A 66 -15.18 -7.91 4.62
N TRP A 67 -14.00 -7.30 4.75
CA TRP A 67 -12.92 -7.45 3.77
C TRP A 67 -12.29 -8.85 3.80
N GLU A 68 -12.11 -9.46 4.96
CA GLU A 68 -11.49 -10.79 5.10
C GLU A 68 -12.34 -11.95 4.56
N ASN A 69 -13.62 -11.67 4.25
CA ASN A 69 -14.59 -12.62 3.72
C ASN A 69 -15.18 -12.17 2.37
N ILE A 70 -14.59 -11.17 1.73
CA ILE A 70 -15.09 -10.62 0.46
C ILE A 70 -15.04 -11.66 -0.67
N ALA A 71 -16.10 -11.71 -1.49
CA ALA A 71 -16.25 -12.56 -2.65
C ALA A 71 -16.90 -11.82 -3.84
N TYR A 72 -16.78 -12.35 -5.06
CA TYR A 72 -17.39 -11.73 -6.23
C TYR A 72 -18.90 -11.68 -6.13
N SER A 73 -19.52 -12.77 -5.66
CA SER A 73 -20.98 -12.91 -5.48
C SER A 73 -21.59 -11.89 -4.51
N GLN A 74 -20.79 -11.33 -3.60
CA GLN A 74 -21.22 -10.26 -2.69
C GLN A 74 -21.22 -8.87 -3.35
N ILE A 75 -20.52 -8.71 -4.48
CA ILE A 75 -20.38 -7.45 -5.20
C ILE A 75 -21.21 -7.46 -6.50
N MET A 76 -21.18 -8.59 -7.21
CA MET A 76 -21.75 -8.79 -8.54
C MET A 76 -22.59 -10.07 -8.52
N ASN A 77 -23.69 -10.09 -9.27
CA ASN A 77 -24.53 -11.28 -9.42
C ASN A 77 -23.87 -12.29 -10.37
N VAL A 78 -22.85 -12.98 -9.88
CA VAL A 78 -22.00 -13.93 -10.62
C VAL A 78 -21.67 -15.15 -9.76
N ASP A 79 -21.30 -16.25 -10.42
CA ASP A 79 -20.74 -17.43 -9.76
C ASP A 79 -19.24 -17.20 -9.47
N ASP A 80 -18.84 -17.36 -8.21
CA ASP A 80 -17.48 -17.09 -7.74
C ASP A 80 -16.44 -17.96 -8.45
N ILE A 81 -16.73 -19.26 -8.66
CA ILE A 81 -15.78 -20.21 -9.27
C ILE A 81 -15.57 -19.86 -10.74
N LYS A 82 -16.64 -19.53 -11.48
CA LYS A 82 -16.53 -19.12 -12.88
C LYS A 82 -15.77 -17.81 -13.01
N MET A 83 -16.06 -16.83 -12.16
CA MET A 83 -15.41 -15.52 -12.22
C MET A 83 -13.92 -15.59 -11.86
N ASP A 84 -13.58 -16.37 -10.83
CA ASP A 84 -12.20 -16.60 -10.42
C ASP A 84 -11.38 -17.26 -11.55
N ASN A 85 -11.95 -18.27 -12.23
CA ASN A 85 -11.31 -18.89 -13.38
C ASN A 85 -11.15 -17.93 -14.57
N LEU A 86 -12.11 -17.03 -14.83
CA LEU A 86 -12.02 -16.04 -15.91
C LEU A 86 -10.91 -15.01 -15.65
N ILE A 87 -10.86 -14.44 -14.44
CA ILE A 87 -9.85 -13.46 -14.06
C ILE A 87 -8.45 -14.09 -14.05
N LYS A 88 -8.33 -15.33 -13.58
CA LYS A 88 -7.04 -16.05 -13.56
C LYS A 88 -6.54 -16.48 -14.94
N ARG A 89 -7.43 -16.73 -15.91
CA ARG A 89 -7.04 -17.11 -17.29
C ARG A 89 -6.59 -15.91 -18.11
N ASN A 90 -7.09 -14.71 -17.82
CA ASN A 90 -6.66 -13.46 -18.45
C ASN A 90 -5.49 -12.85 -17.66
N LEU A 91 -4.34 -13.54 -17.74
CA LEU A 91 -3.06 -13.25 -17.06
C LEU A 91 -2.39 -11.93 -17.52
N SER A 92 -3.07 -10.79 -17.41
CA SER A 92 -2.54 -9.41 -17.46
C SER A 92 -3.71 -8.51 -17.80
N GLU A 93 -4.02 -7.53 -16.95
CA GLU A 93 -4.96 -6.44 -17.23
C GLU A 93 -6.20 -6.85 -18.02
N VAL A 94 -7.19 -7.42 -17.32
CA VAL A 94 -8.53 -7.53 -17.89
C VAL A 94 -9.05 -6.12 -18.17
N SER A 95 -8.77 -5.63 -19.37
CA SER A 95 -9.39 -4.44 -19.92
C SER A 95 -10.88 -4.74 -20.08
N LEU A 96 -11.71 -3.75 -19.77
CA LEU A 96 -13.15 -3.79 -20.05
C LEU A 96 -13.46 -4.13 -21.52
N SER A 97 -12.50 -3.92 -22.44
CA SER A 97 -12.62 -4.30 -23.86
C SER A 97 -12.42 -5.79 -24.15
N GLU A 98 -11.67 -6.53 -23.33
CA GLU A 98 -11.39 -7.96 -23.55
C GLU A 98 -12.45 -8.87 -22.98
N LEU A 99 -13.07 -8.46 -21.86
CA LEU A 99 -14.30 -9.09 -21.37
C LEU A 99 -15.38 -9.13 -22.46
N ARG A 100 -15.37 -8.23 -23.44
CA ARG A 100 -16.36 -8.19 -24.54
C ARG A 100 -16.18 -9.27 -25.62
N LYS A 101 -15.03 -9.97 -25.69
CA LYS A 101 -14.69 -10.82 -26.86
C LYS A 101 -15.16 -12.27 -26.77
N ASP A 102 -15.20 -12.89 -25.58
CA ASP A 102 -15.65 -14.29 -25.41
C ASP A 102 -16.90 -14.37 -24.53
N THR A 103 -17.97 -14.99 -25.04
CA THR A 103 -19.24 -15.43 -24.38
C THR A 103 -19.98 -14.46 -23.42
N THR A 104 -19.39 -13.31 -23.13
CA THR A 104 -19.78 -12.29 -22.14
C THR A 104 -20.40 -11.06 -22.84
N LYS A 105 -20.56 -11.14 -24.17
CA LYS A 105 -21.17 -10.11 -25.02
C LYS A 105 -22.56 -9.70 -24.52
N PHE A 106 -23.34 -10.66 -23.99
CA PHE A 106 -24.70 -10.40 -23.47
C PHE A 106 -24.75 -9.80 -22.06
N LEU A 107 -23.77 -10.08 -21.19
CA LEU A 107 -23.70 -9.55 -19.81
C LEU A 107 -23.14 -8.12 -19.78
N ILE A 108 -22.21 -7.79 -20.68
CA ILE A 108 -21.54 -6.48 -20.70
C ILE A 108 -22.35 -5.43 -21.46
N ASP A 109 -23.08 -5.80 -22.51
CA ASP A 109 -23.95 -4.86 -23.25
C ASP A 109 -25.12 -4.34 -22.39
N LYS A 110 -25.48 -5.05 -21.31
CA LYS A 110 -26.45 -4.61 -20.30
C LYS A 110 -25.83 -4.13 -18.96
N GLY A 111 -24.50 -4.25 -18.81
CA GLY A 111 -23.76 -3.99 -17.57
C GLY A 111 -23.91 -5.11 -16.53
N ILE A 112 -22.90 -5.27 -15.68
CA ILE A 112 -22.91 -6.28 -14.60
C ILE A 112 -23.92 -5.88 -13.53
N ASP A 113 -24.80 -6.80 -13.13
CA ASP A 113 -25.75 -6.58 -12.04
C ASP A 113 -25.03 -6.54 -10.69
N VAL A 114 -25.17 -5.40 -10.01
CA VAL A 114 -24.55 -5.09 -8.71
C VAL A 114 -25.57 -4.95 -7.59
N SER A 115 -26.73 -5.57 -7.75
CA SER A 115 -27.70 -5.71 -6.66
C SER A 115 -27.08 -6.29 -5.38
N PRO A 116 -26.15 -7.28 -5.42
CA PRO A 116 -25.44 -7.74 -4.23
C PRO A 116 -24.66 -6.64 -3.51
N LEU A 117 -23.91 -5.80 -4.24
CA LEU A 117 -23.18 -4.67 -3.63
C LEU A 117 -24.13 -3.69 -2.94
N ARG A 118 -25.28 -3.40 -3.56
CA ARG A 118 -26.28 -2.51 -2.96
C ARG A 118 -26.80 -3.05 -1.63
N GLU A 119 -27.12 -4.34 -1.56
CA GLU A 119 -27.56 -4.99 -0.32
C GLU A 119 -26.42 -5.10 0.70
N LEU A 120 -25.18 -5.28 0.24
CA LEU A 120 -24.00 -5.26 1.10
C LEU A 120 -23.84 -3.90 1.78
N ILE A 121 -23.97 -2.80 1.03
CA ILE A 121 -23.93 -1.43 1.57
C ILE A 121 -25.04 -1.24 2.60
N LYS A 122 -26.30 -1.54 2.24
CA LYS A 122 -27.46 -1.37 3.14
C LYS A 122 -27.35 -2.18 4.44
N SER A 123 -26.82 -3.40 4.37
CA SER A 123 -26.70 -4.27 5.54
C SER A 123 -25.54 -3.90 6.46
N HIS A 124 -24.52 -3.19 5.96
CA HIS A 124 -23.32 -2.87 6.72
C HIS A 124 -23.26 -1.42 7.18
N ILE A 125 -23.93 -0.50 6.49
CA ILE A 125 -23.94 0.93 6.78
C ILE A 125 -25.09 1.30 7.73
N ASP A 126 -24.73 2.01 8.80
CA ASP A 126 -25.63 2.60 9.78
C ASP A 126 -25.53 4.13 9.65
N GLU A 127 -26.58 4.75 9.09
CA GLU A 127 -26.58 6.20 8.83
C GLU A 127 -26.47 7.04 10.10
N ASP A 128 -27.09 6.59 11.18
CA ASP A 128 -27.11 7.34 12.44
C ASP A 128 -25.71 7.38 13.07
N LYS A 129 -24.98 6.26 13.00
CA LYS A 129 -23.57 6.22 13.42
C LYS A 129 -22.68 7.13 12.59
N ILE A 130 -22.88 7.17 11.27
CA ILE A 130 -22.09 8.06 10.40
C ILE A 130 -22.40 9.52 10.70
N ARG A 131 -23.68 9.89 10.87
CA ARG A 131 -24.10 11.27 11.14
C ARG A 131 -23.64 11.79 12.49
N SER A 132 -23.70 10.94 13.52
CA SER A 132 -23.23 11.25 14.88
C SER A 132 -21.71 11.21 15.01
N SER A 133 -20.99 10.74 13.99
CA SER A 133 -19.53 10.66 14.01
C SER A 133 -18.88 12.03 14.17
N PRO A 134 -17.83 12.15 15.00
CA PRO A 134 -16.98 13.33 15.02
C PRO A 134 -16.19 13.49 13.73
N ILE A 135 -16.12 12.45 12.89
CA ILE A 135 -15.46 12.45 11.59
C ILE A 135 -16.45 12.95 10.52
N GLU A 136 -16.08 14.00 9.79
CA GLU A 136 -16.81 14.43 8.60
C GLU A 136 -16.57 13.46 7.44
N LEU A 137 -17.61 13.08 6.69
CA LEU A 137 -17.48 12.24 5.49
C LEU A 137 -17.90 13.02 4.26
N ILE A 138 -16.97 13.15 3.30
CA ILE A 138 -17.20 13.71 1.98
C ILE A 138 -17.13 12.59 0.93
N ILE A 139 -18.25 12.32 0.28
CA ILE A 139 -18.37 11.33 -0.79
C ILE A 139 -18.14 12.02 -2.13
N SER A 140 -17.12 11.59 -2.86
CA SER A 140 -16.88 12.01 -4.24
C SER A 140 -17.65 11.12 -5.23
N THR A 141 -18.40 11.71 -6.13
CA THR A 141 -19.08 11.00 -7.25
C THR A 141 -19.18 11.93 -8.46
N PHE A 142 -19.45 11.40 -9.64
CA PHE A 142 -19.71 12.21 -10.82
C PHE A 142 -21.20 12.18 -11.19
N SER A 143 -21.86 13.34 -11.16
CA SER A 143 -23.24 13.45 -11.67
C SER A 143 -23.23 13.58 -13.18
N VAL A 144 -23.77 12.57 -13.88
CA VAL A 144 -23.93 12.61 -15.33
C VAL A 144 -24.99 13.62 -15.73
N SER A 145 -26.06 13.74 -14.94
CA SER A 145 -27.15 14.68 -15.19
C SER A 145 -26.66 16.13 -15.11
N GLN A 146 -25.86 16.46 -14.10
CA GLN A 146 -25.32 17.82 -13.90
C GLN A 146 -23.97 18.03 -14.61
N ARG A 147 -23.37 16.97 -15.15
CA ARG A 147 -22.05 16.95 -15.81
C ARG A 147 -20.95 17.55 -14.94
N LYS A 148 -20.97 17.27 -13.64
CA LYS A 148 -19.96 17.75 -12.69
C LYS A 148 -19.62 16.71 -11.64
N GLU A 149 -18.41 16.82 -11.14
CA GLU A 149 -17.99 16.22 -9.88
C GLU A 149 -18.85 16.78 -8.74
N LEU A 150 -19.24 15.90 -7.82
CA LEU A 150 -19.93 16.24 -6.58
C LEU A 150 -19.05 15.84 -5.39
N ASP A 151 -18.94 16.73 -4.42
CA ASP A 151 -18.24 16.55 -3.15
C ASP A 151 -19.23 16.59 -1.98
N ILE A 152 -19.95 15.49 -1.81
CA ILE A 152 -21.15 15.43 -0.98
C ILE A 152 -20.76 15.30 0.49
N ASN A 153 -21.06 16.32 1.29
CA ASN A 153 -20.95 16.24 2.73
C ASN A 153 -22.11 15.43 3.30
N VAL A 154 -21.82 14.30 3.93
CA VAL A 154 -22.84 13.40 4.47
C VAL A 154 -23.71 14.07 5.54
N LYS A 155 -23.16 15.03 6.30
CA LYS A 155 -23.92 15.76 7.33
C LYS A 155 -25.02 16.65 6.75
N GLU A 156 -24.92 17.02 5.47
CA GLU A 156 -25.89 17.87 4.76
C GLU A 156 -26.96 17.06 4.02
N LEU A 157 -26.82 15.73 3.96
CA LEU A 157 -27.77 14.86 3.27
C LEU A 157 -29.05 14.67 4.07
N GLU A 158 -30.19 14.56 3.38
CA GLU A 158 -31.43 14.05 3.98
C GLU A 158 -31.25 12.60 4.47
N SER A 159 -32.00 12.23 5.51
CA SER A 159 -31.96 10.89 6.09
C SER A 159 -32.34 9.82 5.06
N GLY A 160 -31.60 8.72 5.03
CA GLY A 160 -31.83 7.59 4.12
C GLY A 160 -31.12 7.69 2.78
N LEU A 161 -30.35 8.75 2.52
CA LEU A 161 -29.66 8.95 1.24
C LEU A 161 -28.18 8.55 1.24
N ILE A 162 -27.58 8.22 2.39
CA ILE A 162 -26.13 7.96 2.48
C ILE A 162 -25.79 6.72 1.66
N CYS A 163 -26.55 5.63 1.83
CA CYS A 163 -26.32 4.39 1.10
C CYS A 163 -26.43 4.58 -0.42
N ASP A 164 -27.36 5.43 -0.87
CA ASP A 164 -27.56 5.72 -2.29
C ASP A 164 -26.37 6.50 -2.87
N TYR A 165 -25.87 7.51 -2.17
CA TYR A 165 -24.68 8.24 -2.64
C TYR A 165 -23.39 7.43 -2.56
N LEU A 166 -23.25 6.54 -1.57
CA LEU A 166 -22.17 5.55 -1.54
C LEU A 166 -22.24 4.62 -2.76
N MET A 167 -23.44 4.13 -3.11
CA MET A 167 -23.65 3.32 -4.31
C MET A 167 -23.32 4.11 -5.59
N GLY A 168 -23.74 5.38 -5.67
CA GLY A 168 -23.44 6.27 -6.79
C GLY A 168 -21.94 6.52 -6.97
N SER A 169 -21.21 6.67 -5.86
CA SER A 169 -19.74 6.79 -5.84
C SER A 169 -19.04 5.52 -6.31
N ALA A 170 -19.68 4.34 -6.18
CA ALA A 170 -19.15 3.04 -6.59
C ALA A 170 -19.71 2.54 -7.94
N TYR A 171 -20.41 3.38 -8.73
CA TYR A 171 -20.91 3.01 -10.07
C TYR A 171 -19.78 2.92 -11.11
N PHE A 172 -18.98 1.87 -10.98
CA PHE A 172 -17.91 1.53 -11.89
C PHE A 172 -18.44 1.41 -13.34
N PRO A 173 -17.69 1.84 -14.37
CA PRO A 173 -18.19 1.89 -15.75
C PRO A 173 -18.76 0.57 -16.30
N ALA A 174 -18.30 -0.58 -15.80
CA ALA A 174 -18.76 -1.91 -16.19
C ALA A 174 -20.12 -2.32 -15.59
N PHE A 175 -20.54 -1.65 -14.51
CA PHE A 175 -21.74 -2.00 -13.77
C PHE A 175 -22.98 -1.45 -14.46
N LYS A 176 -24.09 -2.16 -14.31
CA LYS A 176 -25.40 -1.70 -14.77
C LYS A 176 -25.75 -0.43 -14.00
N LYS A 177 -25.98 0.65 -14.75
CA LYS A 177 -26.24 1.98 -14.20
C LYS A 177 -27.73 2.16 -13.98
N GLU A 178 -28.13 2.28 -12.72
CA GLU A 178 -29.51 2.60 -12.35
C GLU A 178 -29.61 4.07 -11.94
N LYS A 179 -30.80 4.67 -12.13
CA LYS A 179 -31.04 6.03 -11.67
C LYS A 179 -31.21 6.02 -10.15
N LEU A 180 -30.50 6.88 -9.45
CA LEU A 180 -30.71 7.15 -8.03
C LEU A 180 -31.48 8.47 -7.93
N HIS A 181 -32.68 8.43 -7.36
CA HIS A 181 -33.61 9.57 -7.30
C HIS A 181 -33.82 10.26 -8.65
N GLY A 182 -33.97 9.47 -9.72
CA GLY A 182 -34.16 9.98 -11.08
C GLY A 182 -32.90 10.52 -11.77
N GLN A 183 -31.77 10.62 -11.06
CA GLN A 183 -30.50 11.13 -11.56
C GLN A 183 -29.51 10.01 -11.91
N LYS A 184 -28.60 10.27 -12.85
CA LYS A 184 -27.55 9.33 -13.23
C LYS A 184 -26.23 9.74 -12.60
N TYR A 185 -25.55 8.77 -12.02
CA TYR A 185 -24.23 8.94 -11.40
C TYR A 185 -23.21 7.96 -12.02
N LEU A 186 -21.94 8.29 -11.88
CA LEU A 186 -20.80 7.43 -12.15
C LEU A 186 -19.85 7.47 -10.96
N ASP A 187 -19.00 6.46 -10.88
CA ASP A 187 -17.84 6.46 -10.01
C ASP A 187 -17.06 7.78 -10.13
N GLY A 188 -16.75 8.42 -9.01
CA GLY A 188 -16.03 9.71 -8.99
C GLY A 188 -14.60 9.60 -9.55
N GLY A 189 -14.02 8.40 -9.53
CA GLY A 189 -12.69 8.11 -10.07
C GLY A 189 -12.58 8.38 -11.58
N VAL A 190 -13.71 8.50 -12.31
CA VAL A 190 -13.70 8.90 -13.72
C VAL A 190 -13.22 10.34 -13.95
N VAL A 191 -13.24 11.19 -12.91
CA VAL A 191 -12.74 12.57 -12.96
C VAL A 191 -11.72 12.88 -11.88
N ASN A 192 -11.83 12.26 -10.71
CA ASN A 192 -10.99 12.53 -9.56
C ASN A 192 -10.92 11.32 -8.61
N ASN A 193 -9.87 10.52 -8.77
CA ASN A 193 -9.65 9.31 -7.97
C ASN A 193 -8.96 9.61 -6.62
N VAL A 194 -8.41 10.81 -6.44
CA VAL A 194 -7.73 11.26 -5.20
C VAL A 194 -8.35 12.60 -4.78
N PRO A 195 -9.52 12.60 -4.11
CA PRO A 195 -10.32 13.81 -3.88
C PRO A 195 -9.76 14.76 -2.79
N ILE A 196 -8.46 15.03 -2.80
CA ILE A 196 -7.78 15.89 -1.83
C ILE A 196 -8.29 17.33 -1.81
N ASN A 197 -8.72 17.84 -2.97
CA ASN A 197 -9.31 19.17 -3.09
C ASN A 197 -10.54 19.37 -2.20
N HIS A 198 -11.29 18.31 -1.90
CA HIS A 198 -12.49 18.41 -1.06
C HIS A 198 -12.17 18.74 0.40
N LEU A 199 -11.03 18.27 0.90
CA LEU A 199 -10.54 18.60 2.23
C LEU A 199 -9.84 19.97 2.23
N ILE A 200 -9.02 20.25 1.20
CA ILE A 200 -8.34 21.56 1.09
C ILE A 200 -9.36 22.71 1.03
N SER A 201 -10.43 22.58 0.24
CA SER A 201 -11.48 23.61 0.14
C SER A 201 -12.26 23.81 1.44
N ARG A 202 -12.26 22.80 2.33
CA ARG A 202 -12.87 22.84 3.67
C ARG A 202 -11.89 23.27 4.78
N GLY A 203 -10.67 23.66 4.42
CA GLY A 203 -9.70 24.25 5.34
C GLY A 203 -8.82 23.26 6.08
N TYR A 204 -8.86 21.97 5.75
CA TYR A 204 -7.94 20.98 6.33
C TYR A 204 -6.49 21.30 5.93
N LYS A 205 -5.59 21.36 6.92
CA LYS A 205 -4.17 21.73 6.72
C LYS A 205 -3.23 20.54 6.79
N ASP A 206 -3.52 19.56 7.64
CA ASP A 206 -2.75 18.33 7.75
C ASP A 206 -3.58 17.19 7.13
N ILE A 207 -3.11 16.63 6.01
CA ILE A 207 -3.85 15.64 5.23
C ILE A 207 -3.00 14.38 5.03
N ILE A 208 -3.58 13.22 5.35
CA ILE A 208 -3.02 11.91 5.00
C ILE A 208 -3.73 11.39 3.75
N VAL A 209 -2.99 11.07 2.70
CA VAL A 209 -3.52 10.46 1.48
C VAL A 209 -3.17 8.97 1.49
N ILE A 210 -4.18 8.11 1.53
CA ILE A 210 -4.00 6.66 1.47
C ILE A 210 -4.20 6.21 0.02
N ARG A 211 -3.09 5.97 -0.66
CA ARG A 211 -3.08 5.51 -2.05
C ARG A 211 -3.32 4.02 -2.14
N ILE A 212 -4.00 3.61 -3.20
CA ILE A 212 -4.11 2.22 -3.63
C ILE A 212 -3.82 2.05 -5.12
N TYR A 213 -3.53 3.15 -5.85
CA TYR A 213 -3.28 3.18 -7.29
C TYR A 213 -4.37 2.44 -8.06
N GLY A 214 -5.61 2.88 -7.84
CA GLY A 214 -6.77 2.36 -8.55
C GLY A 214 -6.86 2.89 -9.98
N MET A 215 -7.84 2.39 -10.73
CA MET A 215 -8.14 2.96 -12.04
C MET A 215 -8.95 4.24 -11.86
N GLY A 216 -8.50 5.33 -12.48
CA GLY A 216 -9.20 6.61 -12.48
C GLY A 216 -8.29 7.74 -12.91
N LEU A 217 -8.86 8.94 -13.04
CA LEU A 217 -8.10 10.16 -13.33
C LEU A 217 -7.72 10.85 -12.01
N GLU A 218 -6.46 11.27 -11.90
CA GLU A 218 -6.02 12.13 -10.80
C GLU A 218 -6.15 13.59 -11.24
N LYS A 219 -6.96 14.36 -10.51
CA LYS A 219 -7.16 15.77 -10.79
C LYS A 219 -5.91 16.52 -10.35
N ASN A 220 -5.39 17.40 -11.21
CA ASN A 220 -4.28 18.27 -10.82
C ASN A 220 -4.79 19.34 -9.84
N VAL A 221 -4.41 19.20 -8.57
CA VAL A 221 -4.80 20.10 -7.48
C VAL A 221 -3.56 20.86 -7.02
N LYS A 222 -3.60 22.20 -7.09
CA LYS A 222 -2.55 23.04 -6.52
C LYS A 222 -2.65 22.99 -4.99
N ILE A 223 -1.71 22.31 -4.35
CA ILE A 223 -1.62 22.25 -2.89
C ILE A 223 -1.10 23.59 -2.35
N PRO A 224 -1.85 24.27 -1.47
CA PRO A 224 -1.37 25.48 -0.80
C PRO A 224 -0.11 25.22 0.03
N THR A 225 0.75 26.22 0.18
CA THR A 225 2.04 26.09 0.90
C THR A 225 1.89 25.80 2.39
N ASP A 226 0.73 26.13 2.97
CA ASP A 226 0.38 25.89 4.37
C ASP A 226 -0.38 24.57 4.58
N VAL A 227 -0.53 23.76 3.54
CA VAL A 227 -1.10 22.40 3.61
C VAL A 227 0.02 21.37 3.59
N ASN A 228 0.07 20.58 4.65
CA ASN A 228 0.96 19.44 4.84
C ASN A 228 0.28 18.17 4.33
N VAL A 229 0.92 17.44 3.41
CA VAL A 229 0.35 16.24 2.77
C VAL A 229 1.28 15.06 2.98
N ILE A 230 0.79 14.04 3.66
CA ILE A 230 1.52 12.81 3.96
C ILE A 230 0.90 11.67 3.16
N GLU A 231 1.68 11.07 2.25
CA GLU A 231 1.21 9.96 1.44
C GLU A 231 1.60 8.61 2.07
N ILE A 232 0.61 7.73 2.24
CA ILE A 232 0.81 6.33 2.60
C ILE A 232 0.37 5.49 1.40
N ALA A 233 1.33 4.81 0.78
CA ALA A 233 1.12 4.10 -0.47
C ALA A 233 1.75 2.70 -0.45
N PRO A 234 1.15 1.72 -1.17
CA PRO A 234 1.69 0.38 -1.27
C PRO A 234 2.99 0.38 -2.06
N ARG A 235 3.98 -0.37 -1.59
CA ARG A 235 5.27 -0.59 -2.30
C ARG A 235 5.29 -1.84 -3.17
N VAL A 236 4.18 -2.55 -3.21
CA VAL A 236 3.99 -3.78 -3.96
C VAL A 236 2.66 -3.71 -4.69
N ASP A 237 2.55 -4.43 -5.81
CA ASP A 237 1.28 -4.53 -6.51
C ASP A 237 0.20 -5.16 -5.62
N LEU A 238 -0.92 -4.47 -5.46
CA LEU A 238 -2.09 -4.92 -4.68
C LEU A 238 -3.00 -5.86 -5.48
N GLY A 239 -2.81 -6.01 -6.80
CA GLY A 239 -3.61 -6.86 -7.67
C GLY A 239 -4.58 -6.11 -8.56
N ASN A 240 -5.54 -6.82 -9.16
CA ASN A 240 -6.53 -6.19 -10.02
C ASN A 240 -7.66 -5.55 -9.18
N ILE A 241 -8.21 -4.43 -9.65
CA ILE A 241 -9.33 -3.70 -9.02
C ILE A 241 -10.65 -4.50 -8.98
N LEU A 242 -10.80 -5.53 -9.80
CA LEU A 242 -11.99 -6.39 -9.85
C LEU A 242 -11.77 -7.76 -9.18
N GLU A 243 -10.62 -8.01 -8.55
CA GLU A 243 -10.27 -9.31 -7.96
C GLU A 243 -10.70 -9.40 -6.49
N PHE A 244 -11.98 -9.68 -6.28
CA PHE A 244 -12.59 -9.80 -4.95
C PHE A 244 -12.32 -11.19 -4.33
N ASP A 245 -11.05 -11.42 -3.96
CA ASP A 245 -10.60 -12.65 -3.29
C ASP A 245 -10.21 -12.39 -1.82
N HIS A 246 -10.76 -13.21 -0.92
CA HIS A 246 -10.52 -13.11 0.52
C HIS A 246 -9.04 -13.27 0.92
N ARG A 247 -8.26 -14.12 0.24
CA ARG A 247 -6.83 -14.33 0.58
C ARG A 247 -6.02 -13.09 0.19
N LYS A 248 -6.30 -12.52 -0.97
CA LYS A 248 -5.70 -11.27 -1.44
C LYS A 248 -6.09 -10.09 -0.58
N SER A 249 -7.36 -10.03 -0.18
CA SER A 249 -7.85 -9.03 0.78
C SER A 249 -7.09 -9.10 2.12
N ARG A 250 -6.98 -10.28 2.73
CA ARG A 250 -6.16 -10.52 3.95
C ARG A 250 -4.71 -10.09 3.75
N ARG A 251 -4.12 -10.41 2.60
CA ARG A 251 -2.76 -9.98 2.22
C ARG A 251 -2.65 -8.46 2.17
N ASN A 252 -3.61 -7.79 1.54
CA ASN A 252 -3.60 -6.33 1.34
C ASN A 252 -3.87 -5.57 2.64
N ILE A 253 -4.75 -6.06 3.52
CA ILE A 253 -4.89 -5.54 4.90
C ILE A 253 -3.54 -5.62 5.62
N LYS A 254 -2.86 -6.77 5.54
CA LYS A 254 -1.54 -6.94 6.16
C LYS A 254 -0.53 -5.95 5.59
N ILE A 255 -0.47 -5.77 4.27
CA ILE A 255 0.43 -4.81 3.62
C ILE A 255 0.12 -3.38 4.12
N GLY A 256 -1.15 -2.96 4.08
CA GLY A 256 -1.56 -1.63 4.52
C GLY A 256 -1.23 -1.35 5.98
N TYR A 257 -1.40 -2.34 6.85
CA TYR A 257 -1.02 -2.20 8.25
C TYR A 257 0.48 -1.89 8.41
N TYR A 258 1.35 -2.65 7.74
CA TYR A 258 2.78 -2.44 7.86
C TYR A 258 3.29 -1.17 7.15
N ASP A 259 2.69 -0.78 6.02
CA ASP A 259 3.00 0.51 5.37
C ASP A 259 2.49 1.71 6.20
N GLY A 260 1.38 1.54 6.93
CA GLY A 260 0.93 2.47 7.96
C GLY A 260 1.94 2.58 9.10
N LEU A 261 2.36 1.45 9.69
CA LEU A 261 3.40 1.42 10.74
C LEU A 261 4.70 2.07 10.29
N ARG A 262 5.11 1.82 9.05
CA ARG A 262 6.29 2.45 8.46
C ARG A 262 6.21 3.97 8.49
N SER A 263 5.04 4.51 8.18
CA SER A 263 4.80 5.94 8.14
C SER A 263 4.72 6.54 9.55
N MET A 264 4.14 5.82 10.52
CA MET A 264 4.06 6.28 11.92
C MET A 264 5.42 6.25 12.63
N ARG A 265 6.20 5.18 12.43
CA ARG A 265 7.45 4.92 13.17
C ARG A 265 8.72 5.28 12.39
N ASP A 266 8.59 5.84 11.19
CA ASP A 266 9.73 6.15 10.31
C ASP A 266 10.61 4.91 10.01
N LEU A 267 9.97 3.75 9.77
CA LEU A 267 10.69 2.50 9.59
C LEU A 267 11.52 2.50 8.29
N ALA A 268 12.78 2.11 8.42
CA ALA A 268 13.74 1.92 7.34
C ALA A 268 13.52 0.60 6.58
N GLY A 269 14.34 0.37 5.57
CA GLY A 269 14.28 -0.81 4.69
C GLY A 269 13.36 -0.64 3.49
N LYS A 270 13.69 -1.36 2.40
CA LYS A 270 12.90 -1.36 1.15
C LYS A 270 11.82 -2.45 1.17
N ASN A 271 12.18 -3.64 1.64
CA ASN A 271 11.37 -4.86 1.69
C ASN A 271 10.91 -5.22 3.11
N TYR A 272 11.74 -5.02 4.11
CA TYR A 272 11.49 -5.27 5.53
C TYR A 272 11.18 -3.97 6.27
N TYR A 273 10.62 -4.09 7.47
CA TYR A 273 10.19 -2.97 8.30
C TYR A 273 11.16 -2.87 9.48
N ILE A 274 12.17 -2.02 9.33
CA ILE A 274 13.33 -2.00 10.23
C ILE A 274 13.32 -0.72 11.06
N GLU A 275 13.35 -0.84 12.37
CA GLU A 275 13.57 0.28 13.27
C GLU A 275 15.05 0.65 13.26
N GLY A 276 15.36 1.83 12.70
CA GLY A 276 16.72 2.31 12.60
C GLY A 276 17.13 3.01 13.89
N THR A 277 17.88 2.32 14.74
CA THR A 277 18.22 2.82 16.09
C THR A 277 19.53 3.59 16.16
N HIS A 278 20.35 3.53 15.11
CA HIS A 278 21.69 4.10 15.11
C HIS A 278 21.91 5.21 14.07
N SER A 279 22.98 6.00 14.29
CA SER A 279 23.43 7.09 13.43
C SER A 279 24.19 6.57 12.20
N GLU A 280 24.42 7.44 11.22
CA GLU A 280 25.21 7.09 10.03
C GLU A 280 26.64 6.64 10.37
N ASP A 281 27.30 7.33 11.32
CA ASP A 281 28.64 7.00 11.79
C ASP A 281 28.73 5.59 12.40
N TYR A 282 27.65 5.12 13.02
CA TYR A 282 27.58 3.76 13.54
C TYR A 282 27.70 2.73 12.41
N TYR A 283 26.95 2.89 11.31
CA TYR A 283 27.02 1.96 10.18
C TYR A 283 28.36 2.03 9.47
N ALA A 284 28.93 3.23 9.31
CA ALA A 284 30.28 3.39 8.79
C ALA A 284 31.29 2.61 9.65
N LYS A 285 31.24 2.77 10.98
CA LYS A 285 32.12 2.02 11.90
C LYS A 285 31.87 0.52 11.85
N LEU A 286 30.61 0.08 11.78
CA LEU A 286 30.24 -1.33 11.68
C LEU A 286 30.86 -1.97 10.43
N LEU A 287 30.76 -1.30 9.29
CA LEU A 287 31.33 -1.79 8.03
C LEU A 287 32.86 -1.94 8.07
N THR A 288 33.58 -1.19 8.91
CA THR A 288 35.04 -1.40 9.10
C THR A 288 35.41 -2.74 9.74
N GLN A 289 34.44 -3.46 10.33
CA GLN A 289 34.68 -4.74 11.02
C GLN A 289 34.71 -5.93 10.05
N ILE A 290 34.28 -5.73 8.80
CA ILE A 290 34.37 -6.76 7.75
C ILE A 290 35.83 -7.19 7.58
N SER A 291 36.07 -8.50 7.58
CA SER A 291 37.38 -9.11 7.42
C SER A 291 37.74 -9.34 5.95
N ILE A 292 39.04 -9.43 5.65
CA ILE A 292 39.53 -9.77 4.30
C ILE A 292 38.92 -11.08 3.81
N LYS A 293 38.80 -12.07 4.71
CA LYS A 293 38.27 -13.40 4.43
C LYS A 293 36.84 -13.33 3.90
N SER A 294 35.96 -12.57 4.56
CA SER A 294 34.56 -12.44 4.15
C SER A 294 34.38 -11.68 2.83
N CYS A 295 35.39 -10.89 2.43
CA CYS A 295 35.39 -10.19 1.14
C CYS A 295 35.91 -11.02 -0.05
N GLU A 296 36.50 -12.21 0.15
CA GLU A 296 37.13 -12.99 -0.92
C GLU A 296 36.22 -13.19 -2.14
N LYS A 297 34.94 -13.51 -1.90
CA LYS A 297 33.95 -13.66 -2.98
C LYS A 297 33.67 -12.36 -3.72
N LEU A 298 33.58 -11.22 -3.01
CA LEU A 298 33.40 -9.91 -3.65
C LEU A 298 34.63 -9.50 -4.45
N PHE A 299 35.85 -9.76 -3.94
CA PHE A 299 37.07 -9.47 -4.67
C PHE A 299 37.16 -10.28 -5.97
N HIS A 300 36.76 -11.55 -5.95
CA HIS A 300 36.66 -12.36 -7.15
C HIS A 300 35.62 -11.79 -8.14
N LEU A 301 34.42 -11.43 -7.66
CA LEU A 301 33.35 -10.86 -8.49
C LEU A 301 33.75 -9.53 -9.12
N TYR A 302 34.43 -8.67 -8.38
CA TYR A 302 34.84 -7.33 -8.82
C TYR A 302 36.24 -7.26 -9.42
N ARG A 303 36.97 -8.38 -9.46
CA ARG A 303 38.36 -8.48 -9.93
C ARG A 303 39.28 -7.48 -9.23
N ILE A 304 39.13 -7.38 -7.90
CA ILE A 304 39.95 -6.52 -7.04
C ILE A 304 41.09 -7.37 -6.47
N GLU A 305 42.32 -6.89 -6.61
CA GLU A 305 43.51 -7.54 -6.06
C GLU A 305 44.05 -6.78 -4.85
N ILE A 306 44.23 -7.47 -3.72
CA ILE A 306 44.88 -6.89 -2.55
C ILE A 306 46.38 -7.15 -2.65
N THR A 307 47.14 -6.11 -3.02
CA THR A 307 48.61 -6.16 -3.04
C THR A 307 49.22 -5.78 -1.68
N ASN A 308 48.51 -4.98 -0.88
CA ASN A 308 48.95 -4.56 0.45
C ASN A 308 47.77 -4.64 1.45
N PRO A 309 47.76 -5.63 2.36
CA PRO A 309 46.70 -5.80 3.35
C PRO A 309 46.48 -4.59 4.27
N SER A 310 47.49 -3.73 4.48
CA SER A 310 47.33 -2.52 5.31
C SER A 310 46.39 -1.48 4.69
N LEU A 311 46.10 -1.55 3.39
CA LEU A 311 45.16 -0.67 2.69
C LEU A 311 43.74 -1.23 2.62
N PHE A 312 43.46 -2.37 3.25
CA PHE A 312 42.20 -3.08 3.10
C PHE A 312 40.97 -2.22 3.43
N ILE A 313 40.96 -1.48 4.55
CA ILE A 313 39.85 -0.60 4.90
C ILE A 313 39.63 0.48 3.82
N ARG A 314 40.72 1.01 3.24
CA ARG A 314 40.62 1.98 2.16
C ARG A 314 39.97 1.37 0.91
N ILE A 315 40.38 0.16 0.53
CA ILE A 315 39.82 -0.59 -0.60
C ILE A 315 38.32 -0.86 -0.38
N LEU A 316 37.91 -1.21 0.85
CA LEU A 316 36.49 -1.41 1.16
C LEU A 316 35.66 -0.15 0.84
N PHE A 317 36.09 1.01 1.34
CA PHE A 317 35.32 2.24 1.24
C PHE A 317 35.42 2.93 -0.13
N GLU A 318 36.59 2.89 -0.78
CA GLU A 318 36.81 3.59 -2.06
C GLU A 318 36.43 2.73 -3.27
N GLU A 319 36.40 1.39 -3.15
CA GLU A 319 36.16 0.50 -4.28
C GLU A 319 34.99 -0.48 -4.04
N VAL A 320 35.04 -1.29 -2.98
CA VAL A 320 34.07 -2.38 -2.77
C VAL A 320 32.66 -1.85 -2.52
N TYR A 321 32.47 -0.94 -1.56
CA TYR A 321 31.15 -0.43 -1.21
C TYR A 321 30.50 0.40 -2.32
N PRO A 322 31.22 1.26 -3.07
CA PRO A 322 30.67 1.92 -4.25
C PRO A 322 30.21 0.93 -5.33
N LEU A 323 30.99 -0.11 -5.62
CA LEU A 323 30.59 -1.16 -6.57
C LEU A 323 29.38 -1.95 -6.06
N LEU A 324 29.37 -2.29 -4.77
CA LEU A 324 28.27 -2.99 -4.13
C LEU A 324 26.99 -2.16 -4.15
N ALA A 325 27.05 -0.88 -3.77
CA ALA A 325 25.91 0.04 -3.82
C ALA A 325 25.31 0.13 -5.23
N LYS A 326 26.16 0.14 -6.27
CA LYS A 326 25.73 0.10 -7.68
C LYS A 326 24.99 -1.19 -8.02
N ASP A 327 25.53 -2.36 -7.67
CA ASP A 327 24.89 -3.65 -7.92
C ASP A 327 23.58 -3.82 -7.15
N LEU A 328 23.53 -3.25 -5.95
CA LEU A 328 22.34 -3.18 -5.10
C LEU A 328 21.32 -2.12 -5.55
N LYS A 329 21.63 -1.38 -6.62
CA LYS A 329 20.78 -0.32 -7.20
C LYS A 329 20.38 0.71 -6.14
N LEU A 330 21.34 1.15 -5.35
CA LEU A 330 21.17 2.30 -4.47
C LEU A 330 21.23 3.60 -5.29
N GLU A 331 20.64 4.66 -4.75
CA GLU A 331 20.71 6.00 -5.34
C GLU A 331 22.15 6.52 -5.33
N LYS A 332 22.45 7.56 -6.11
CA LYS A 332 23.82 8.08 -6.22
C LYS A 332 24.38 8.64 -4.91
N ASP A 333 23.52 9.17 -4.06
CA ASP A 333 23.80 9.76 -2.74
C ASP A 333 23.48 8.79 -1.59
N TRP A 334 23.68 7.49 -1.83
CA TRP A 334 23.45 6.44 -0.84
C TRP A 334 24.24 6.64 0.46
N SER A 335 23.66 6.19 1.57
CA SER A 335 24.26 6.15 2.90
C SER A 335 24.74 4.74 3.28
N TYR A 336 25.74 4.64 4.16
CA TYR A 336 26.20 3.39 4.76
C TYR A 336 25.07 2.66 5.49
N LYS A 337 24.14 3.40 6.12
CA LYS A 337 22.90 2.82 6.63
C LYS A 337 22.11 2.10 5.55
N GLU A 338 21.85 2.76 4.41
CA GLU A 338 21.11 2.15 3.31
C GLU A 338 21.83 0.95 2.70
N LEU A 339 23.16 1.04 2.57
CA LEU A 339 23.99 -0.06 2.10
C LEU A 339 23.85 -1.28 3.03
N PHE A 340 24.13 -1.09 4.31
CA PHE A 340 24.03 -2.15 5.32
C PHE A 340 22.64 -2.77 5.36
N LEU A 341 21.58 -1.95 5.49
CA LEU A 341 20.21 -2.47 5.56
C LEU A 341 19.85 -3.23 4.28
N THR A 342 20.24 -2.74 3.10
CA THR A 342 19.94 -3.44 1.83
C THR A 342 20.65 -4.80 1.76
N MET A 343 21.89 -4.90 2.24
CA MET A 343 22.60 -6.19 2.35
C MET A 343 21.84 -7.16 3.25
N VAL A 344 21.48 -6.72 4.46
CA VAL A 344 20.72 -7.52 5.43
C VAL A 344 19.38 -7.98 4.87
N GLU A 345 18.64 -7.10 4.20
CA GLU A 345 17.35 -7.43 3.59
C GLU A 345 17.45 -8.48 2.47
N ILE A 346 18.50 -8.42 1.66
CA ILE A 346 18.74 -9.40 0.59
C ILE A 346 19.03 -10.77 1.19
N CYS A 347 19.87 -10.83 2.21
CA CYS A 347 20.20 -12.07 2.92
C CYS A 347 18.99 -12.62 3.68
N ALA A 348 18.23 -11.77 4.37
CA ALA A 348 16.99 -12.15 5.05
C ALA A 348 15.98 -12.77 4.09
N ARG A 349 15.83 -12.20 2.89
CA ARG A 349 14.98 -12.75 1.83
C ARG A 349 15.48 -14.10 1.33
N ARG A 350 16.79 -14.25 1.11
CA ARG A 350 17.42 -15.53 0.68
C ARG A 350 17.14 -16.66 1.66
N ILE A 351 17.14 -16.35 2.96
CA ILE A 351 16.91 -17.28 4.07
C ILE A 351 15.42 -17.41 4.41
N LYS A 352 14.53 -16.68 3.70
CA LYS A 352 13.07 -16.69 3.88
C LYS A 352 12.61 -16.22 5.27
N ILE A 353 13.32 -15.26 5.87
CA ILE A 353 12.85 -14.58 7.09
C ILE A 353 11.53 -13.86 6.78
N GLN A 354 10.58 -13.92 7.72
CA GLN A 354 9.26 -13.33 7.56
C GLN A 354 9.34 -11.83 7.28
N LYS A 355 8.76 -11.39 6.16
CA LYS A 355 8.78 -9.98 5.74
C LYS A 355 7.99 -9.06 6.67
N TYR A 356 6.79 -9.49 7.05
CA TYR A 356 5.80 -8.66 7.74
C TYR A 356 5.89 -8.85 9.25
N GLN A 357 6.90 -8.20 9.81
CA GLN A 357 7.20 -8.02 11.22
C GLN A 357 8.10 -6.79 11.33
N VAL A 358 8.00 -6.04 12.43
CA VAL A 358 8.96 -4.97 12.71
C VAL A 358 10.16 -5.59 13.40
N TYR A 359 11.35 -5.32 12.87
CA TYR A 359 12.62 -5.77 13.43
C TYR A 359 13.45 -4.56 13.81
N THR A 360 14.28 -4.67 14.84
CA THR A 360 15.49 -3.84 14.90
C THR A 360 16.51 -4.35 13.89
N GLU A 361 17.43 -3.50 13.50
CA GLU A 361 18.55 -3.88 12.63
C GLU A 361 19.40 -5.04 13.22
N THR A 362 19.65 -5.03 14.52
CA THR A 362 20.38 -6.10 15.22
C THR A 362 19.61 -7.41 15.19
N GLU A 363 18.30 -7.39 15.51
CA GLU A 363 17.47 -8.62 15.48
C GLU A 363 17.44 -9.26 14.09
N LEU A 364 17.28 -8.46 13.04
CA LEU A 364 17.24 -8.98 11.67
C LEU A 364 18.60 -9.57 11.25
N CYS A 365 19.70 -8.88 11.60
CA CYS A 365 21.07 -9.36 11.36
C CYS A 365 21.33 -10.70 12.08
N SER A 366 21.02 -10.79 13.37
CA SER A 366 21.21 -12.02 14.14
C SER A 366 20.33 -13.18 13.66
N LEU A 367 19.11 -12.90 13.16
CA LEU A 367 18.28 -13.93 12.52
C LEU A 367 18.89 -14.44 11.22
N VAL A 368 19.48 -13.57 10.40
CA VAL A 368 20.22 -13.96 9.19
C VAL A 368 21.37 -14.90 9.57
N HIS A 369 22.17 -14.53 10.58
CA HIS A 369 23.29 -15.34 11.05
C HIS A 369 22.83 -16.73 11.53
N LYS A 370 21.89 -16.78 12.49
CA LYS A 370 21.39 -18.02 13.10
C LYS A 370 20.75 -19.00 12.10
N LEU A 371 20.09 -18.48 11.07
CA LEU A 371 19.40 -19.32 10.09
C LEU A 371 20.30 -19.70 8.90
N ARG A 372 21.36 -18.94 8.62
CA ARG A 372 22.39 -19.31 7.64
C ARG A 372 23.03 -20.64 8.00
N GLU A 373 23.40 -20.85 9.28
CA GLU A 373 23.99 -22.11 9.77
C GLU A 373 23.12 -23.35 9.48
N LYS A 374 21.80 -23.16 9.36
CA LYS A 374 20.82 -24.25 9.14
C LYS A 374 20.57 -24.54 7.68
N ILE A 375 21.00 -23.66 6.79
CA ILE A 375 20.88 -23.87 5.34
C ILE A 375 22.21 -24.46 4.89
N GLU A 376 22.20 -25.76 4.58
CA GLU A 376 23.24 -26.32 3.72
C GLU A 376 23.28 -25.46 2.45
N LEU A 377 24.33 -24.65 2.31
CA LEU A 377 24.64 -24.00 1.06
C LEU A 377 24.86 -25.14 0.06
N LYS A 378 23.86 -25.42 -0.78
CA LYS A 378 24.06 -26.26 -1.96
C LYS A 378 25.30 -25.69 -2.65
N GLN A 379 26.38 -26.48 -2.69
CA GLN A 379 27.58 -26.13 -3.43
C GLN A 379 27.17 -25.92 -4.88
N SER A 380 26.98 -24.66 -5.24
CA SER A 380 26.85 -24.16 -6.58
C SER A 380 28.24 -23.68 -6.96
N ASP A 381 28.77 -24.15 -8.09
CA ASP A 381 30.08 -23.74 -8.57
C ASP A 381 30.13 -22.24 -8.96
N GLU A 382 28.96 -21.60 -9.09
CA GLU A 382 28.84 -20.18 -9.41
C GLU A 382 28.68 -19.33 -8.13
N ILE A 383 29.68 -18.49 -7.83
CA ILE A 383 29.66 -17.53 -6.72
C ILE A 383 28.64 -16.44 -7.04
N THR A 384 27.58 -16.33 -6.23
CA THR A 384 26.60 -15.25 -6.39
C THR A 384 26.89 -14.07 -5.47
N LEU A 385 26.40 -12.88 -5.85
CA LEU A 385 26.45 -11.69 -5.00
C LEU A 385 25.81 -11.95 -3.62
N VAL A 386 24.73 -12.72 -3.58
CA VAL A 386 24.02 -13.04 -2.33
C VAL A 386 24.88 -13.90 -1.40
N ASP A 387 25.65 -14.84 -1.94
CA ASP A 387 26.56 -15.66 -1.14
C ASP A 387 27.72 -14.84 -0.58
N ALA A 388 28.18 -13.83 -1.33
CA ALA A 388 29.18 -12.88 -0.86
C ALA A 388 28.63 -11.97 0.26
N LEU A 389 27.39 -11.49 0.10
CA LEU A 389 26.72 -10.69 1.13
C LEU A 389 26.49 -11.46 2.43
N LEU A 390 26.17 -12.76 2.34
CA LEU A 390 26.01 -13.61 3.51
C LEU A 390 27.30 -13.71 4.32
N ASP A 391 28.45 -13.83 3.65
CA ASP A 391 29.77 -13.83 4.30
C ASP A 391 30.06 -12.49 4.96
N LEU A 392 29.77 -11.36 4.31
CA LEU A 392 29.95 -10.04 4.91
C LEU A 392 29.14 -9.87 6.21
N ILE A 393 27.89 -10.33 6.24
CA ILE A 393 27.04 -10.22 7.42
C ILE A 393 27.55 -11.06 8.60
N GLU A 394 28.36 -12.10 8.34
CA GLU A 394 28.97 -12.93 9.40
C GLU A 394 29.85 -12.10 10.33
N ASP A 395 30.59 -11.16 9.77
CA ASP A 395 31.51 -10.29 10.53
C ASP A 395 30.78 -9.14 11.24
N LEU A 396 29.51 -8.89 10.91
CA LEU A 396 28.73 -7.74 11.38
C LEU A 396 27.72 -8.10 12.49
N ASN A 397 27.78 -9.31 13.05
CA ASN A 397 26.88 -9.79 14.10
C ASN A 397 27.52 -9.75 15.50
#